data_AF-A0A3D5JPQ3-F1
#
_entry.id   AF-A0A3D5JPQ3-F1
#
_cell.length_a   1.000
_cell.length_b   1.000
_cell.length_c   1.000
_cell.angle_alpha   90.00
_cell.angle_beta   90.00
_cell.angle_gamma   90.00
#
_symmetry.space_group_name_H-M   'P 1'
#
loop_
_entity.id
_entity.type
_entity.pdbx_description
1 polymer ?
#
loop_
_entity_poly.entity_id
_entity_poly.type
_entity_poly.pdbx_seq_one_letter_code
_entity_poly.pdbx_strand_id
1 'polypeptide(L)'
;MHATPPPSSWSTLVQTLAAHGLADQISASAVDASWRRDGIVPEDAPSQAQFDALLPQAYRAFVAEHGYPLLAAPSELHYAFAFLPPRAARQVSTLLADEARPFAEVRAERREGRYTWRHVMFAGWNFADGDGWAFGVDPQAEGAPEPVVWLLEGGQVVEAVGSFQHWLAERAADVRSRVEALDADALAQAAAWEGDYAYGPQDLEGFDG
;
A
#
# COMPACT_ATOMS: atom_id res chain seq x y z
N MET A 1 -24.30 -13.45 -26.63
CA MET A 1 -24.15 -12.22 -25.84
C MET A 1 -23.24 -12.56 -24.68
N HIS A 2 -21.97 -12.15 -24.74
CA HIS A 2 -21.10 -12.24 -23.57
C HIS A 2 -21.45 -11.08 -22.66
N ALA A 3 -21.96 -11.37 -21.46
CA ALA A 3 -22.15 -10.36 -20.43
C ALA A 3 -20.79 -9.77 -20.08
N THR A 4 -20.70 -8.44 -20.05
CA THR A 4 -19.51 -7.75 -19.54
C THR A 4 -19.33 -8.16 -18.08
N PRO A 5 -18.14 -8.61 -17.65
CA PRO A 5 -17.90 -8.92 -16.25
C PRO A 5 -18.19 -7.69 -15.37
N PRO A 6 -18.67 -7.88 -14.14
CA PRO A 6 -18.88 -6.77 -13.22
C PRO A 6 -17.55 -6.02 -12.99
N PRO A 7 -17.60 -4.68 -12.82
CA PRO A 7 -16.40 -3.89 -12.59
C PRO A 7 -15.69 -4.32 -11.30
N SER A 8 -14.36 -4.22 -11.29
CA SER A 8 -13.56 -4.44 -10.07
C SER A 8 -13.95 -3.42 -8.97
N SER A 9 -13.68 -3.75 -7.71
CA SER A 9 -13.91 -2.82 -6.58
C SER A 9 -13.20 -1.49 -6.79
N TRP A 10 -11.99 -1.52 -7.36
CA TRP A 10 -11.25 -0.32 -7.73
C TRP A 10 -11.93 0.48 -8.85
N SER A 11 -12.36 -0.18 -9.93
CA SER A 11 -13.12 0.49 -11.00
C SER A 11 -14.38 1.16 -10.48
N THR A 12 -15.06 0.54 -9.51
CA THR A 12 -16.24 1.12 -8.84
C THR A 12 -15.86 2.36 -8.03
N LEU A 13 -14.76 2.31 -7.27
CA LEU A 13 -14.22 3.47 -6.54
C LEU A 13 -13.91 4.63 -7.49
N VAL A 14 -13.22 4.37 -8.60
CA VAL A 14 -12.89 5.38 -9.62
C VAL A 14 -14.16 6.03 -10.17
N GLN A 15 -15.19 5.23 -10.48
CA GLN A 15 -16.48 5.74 -10.96
C GLN A 15 -17.18 6.61 -9.90
N THR A 16 -17.16 6.20 -8.63
CA THR A 16 -17.72 7.00 -7.53
C THR A 16 -17.04 8.36 -7.42
N LEU A 17 -15.71 8.40 -7.43
CA LEU A 17 -14.96 9.66 -7.34
C LEU A 17 -15.26 10.55 -8.55
N ALA A 18 -15.26 9.99 -9.75
CA ALA A 18 -15.61 10.75 -10.96
C ALA A 18 -17.03 11.32 -10.91
N ALA A 19 -18.01 10.55 -10.42
CA ALA A 19 -19.39 11.00 -10.27
C ALA A 19 -19.54 12.19 -9.28
N HIS A 20 -18.61 12.33 -8.34
CA HIS A 20 -18.58 13.42 -7.35
C HIS A 20 -17.58 14.53 -7.69
N GLY A 21 -17.02 14.55 -8.90
CA GLY A 21 -16.07 15.59 -9.33
C GLY A 21 -14.67 15.46 -8.71
N LEU A 22 -14.32 14.27 -8.20
CA LEU A 22 -13.05 13.97 -7.53
C LEU A 22 -12.14 13.07 -8.36
N ALA A 23 -12.31 13.03 -9.69
CA ALA A 23 -11.50 12.17 -10.57
C ALA A 23 -10.00 12.48 -10.48
N ASP A 24 -9.65 13.75 -10.30
CA ASP A 24 -8.26 14.23 -10.21
C ASP A 24 -7.56 13.81 -8.91
N GLN A 25 -8.31 13.26 -7.96
CA GLN A 25 -7.76 12.68 -6.72
C GLN A 25 -7.12 11.31 -6.94
N ILE A 26 -7.25 10.74 -8.14
CA ILE A 26 -6.57 9.50 -8.52
C ILE A 26 -5.40 9.84 -9.43
N SER A 27 -4.22 9.42 -9.02
CA SER A 27 -3.03 9.41 -9.88
C SER A 27 -2.41 8.02 -9.90
N ALA A 28 -1.28 7.86 -10.59
CA ALA A 28 -0.56 6.60 -10.63
C ALA A 28 0.95 6.84 -10.54
N SER A 29 1.61 5.99 -9.76
CA SER A 29 3.08 5.95 -9.71
C SER A 29 3.63 5.17 -10.89
N ALA A 30 4.77 5.62 -11.42
CA ALA A 30 5.53 4.84 -12.39
C ALA A 30 6.02 3.52 -11.77
N VAL A 31 6.13 2.47 -12.58
CA VAL A 31 6.58 1.13 -12.12
C VAL A 31 7.98 1.13 -11.49
N ASP A 32 8.83 2.08 -11.86
CA ASP A 32 10.18 2.26 -11.34
C ASP A 32 10.28 3.38 -10.30
N ALA A 33 9.16 3.97 -9.89
CA ALA A 33 9.15 5.00 -8.87
C ALA A 33 9.75 4.47 -7.56
N SER A 34 10.45 5.37 -6.89
CA SER A 34 11.22 5.09 -5.69
C SER A 34 10.66 5.92 -4.54
N TRP A 35 10.63 5.32 -3.35
CA TRP A 35 10.34 6.05 -2.12
C TRP A 35 11.56 6.89 -1.67
N ARG A 36 12.77 6.39 -1.92
CA ARG A 36 14.02 7.10 -1.59
C ARG A 36 14.47 8.01 -2.74
N ARG A 37 15.02 9.19 -2.42
CA ARG A 37 15.56 10.14 -3.42
C ARG A 37 16.66 9.55 -4.29
N ASP A 38 17.51 8.74 -3.68
CA ASP A 38 18.66 8.12 -4.36
C ASP A 38 18.26 6.97 -5.28
N GLY A 39 17.01 6.50 -5.22
CA GLY A 39 16.55 5.34 -6.00
C GLY A 39 17.12 4.01 -5.53
N ILE A 40 17.97 3.99 -4.49
CA ILE A 40 18.74 2.81 -4.09
C ILE A 40 17.85 1.91 -3.26
N VAL A 41 17.77 0.64 -3.64
CA VAL A 41 17.18 -0.41 -2.80
C VAL A 41 18.22 -0.83 -1.77
N PRO A 42 17.94 -0.68 -0.47
CA PRO A 42 18.89 -1.06 0.59
C PRO A 42 19.30 -2.54 0.52
N GLU A 43 20.51 -2.86 1.00
CA GLU A 43 21.02 -4.25 1.04
C GLU A 43 20.21 -5.14 1.98
N ASP A 44 19.55 -4.55 2.97
CA ASP A 44 18.64 -5.21 3.91
C ASP A 44 17.19 -5.25 3.43
N ALA A 45 16.91 -4.91 2.17
CA ALA A 45 15.59 -5.07 1.55
C ALA A 45 15.38 -6.51 1.04
N PRO A 46 14.13 -6.97 0.88
CA PRO A 46 13.88 -8.25 0.20
C PRO A 46 14.45 -8.20 -1.21
N SER A 47 15.03 -9.32 -1.66
CA SER A 47 15.35 -9.49 -3.08
C SER A 47 14.07 -9.48 -3.92
N GLN A 48 14.19 -9.27 -5.24
CA GLN A 48 13.03 -9.29 -6.13
C GLN A 48 12.28 -10.62 -6.03
N ALA A 49 12.99 -11.75 -6.00
CA ALA A 49 12.39 -13.07 -5.88
C ALA A 49 11.66 -13.26 -4.54
N GLN A 50 12.23 -12.78 -3.43
CA GLN A 50 11.56 -12.84 -2.11
C GLN A 50 10.30 -11.95 -2.08
N PHE A 51 10.37 -10.77 -2.67
CA PHE A 51 9.22 -9.88 -2.80
C PHE A 51 8.11 -10.52 -3.63
N ASP A 52 8.44 -10.99 -4.84
CA ASP A 52 7.47 -11.61 -5.74
C ASP A 52 6.83 -12.85 -5.12
N ALA A 53 7.59 -13.68 -4.39
CA ALA A 53 7.06 -14.88 -3.73
C ALA A 53 5.91 -14.58 -2.75
N LEU A 54 5.81 -13.35 -2.24
CA LEU A 54 4.78 -12.93 -1.31
C LEU A 54 3.62 -12.15 -1.98
N LEU A 55 3.63 -11.98 -3.30
CA LEU A 55 2.55 -11.28 -4.01
C LEU A 55 1.41 -12.23 -4.42
N PRO A 56 0.18 -12.02 -3.93
CA PRO A 56 -0.99 -12.81 -4.34
C PRO A 56 -1.29 -12.66 -5.83
N GLN A 57 -1.87 -13.70 -6.44
CA GLN A 57 -2.26 -13.66 -7.85
C GLN A 57 -3.23 -12.51 -8.15
N ALA A 58 -4.19 -12.28 -7.24
CA ALA A 58 -5.17 -11.21 -7.39
C ALA A 58 -4.54 -9.81 -7.41
N TYR A 59 -3.51 -9.59 -6.57
CA TYR A 59 -2.76 -8.33 -6.59
C TYR A 59 -1.99 -8.16 -7.89
N ARG A 60 -1.33 -9.21 -8.37
CA ARG A 60 -0.60 -9.18 -9.66
C ARG A 60 -1.53 -8.84 -10.83
N ALA A 61 -2.73 -9.41 -10.85
CA ALA A 61 -3.74 -9.08 -11.86
C ALA A 61 -4.20 -7.62 -11.74
N PHE A 62 -4.43 -7.14 -10.51
CA PHE A 62 -4.80 -5.76 -10.23
C PHE A 62 -3.76 -4.76 -10.74
N VAL A 63 -2.48 -4.94 -10.40
CA VAL A 63 -1.42 -4.00 -10.85
C VAL A 63 -1.13 -4.09 -12.34
N ALA A 64 -1.40 -5.24 -12.98
CA ALA A 64 -1.31 -5.36 -14.43
C ALA A 64 -2.40 -4.56 -15.15
N GLU A 65 -3.58 -4.41 -14.54
CA GLU A 65 -4.71 -3.65 -15.08
C GLU A 65 -4.63 -2.16 -14.75
N HIS A 66 -4.29 -1.82 -13.50
CA HIS A 66 -4.43 -0.47 -12.97
C HIS A 66 -3.11 0.22 -12.63
N GLY A 67 -1.97 -0.48 -12.78
CA GLY A 67 -0.67 0.03 -12.35
C GLY A 67 -0.58 0.15 -10.83
N TYR A 68 0.05 1.22 -10.35
CA TYR A 68 0.22 1.53 -8.93
C TYR A 68 -0.53 2.82 -8.60
N PRO A 69 -1.86 2.76 -8.45
CA PRO A 69 -2.63 3.96 -8.23
C PRO A 69 -2.34 4.58 -6.87
N LEU A 70 -2.53 5.90 -6.83
CA LEU A 70 -2.50 6.70 -5.62
C LEU A 70 -3.87 7.36 -5.50
N LEU A 71 -4.47 7.19 -4.33
CA LEU A 71 -5.67 7.91 -3.94
C LEU A 71 -5.26 9.05 -3.01
N ALA A 72 -5.32 10.26 -3.54
CA ALA A 72 -5.16 11.48 -2.76
C ALA A 72 -6.51 11.80 -2.11
N ALA A 73 -6.46 12.42 -0.93
CA ALA A 73 -7.66 12.88 -0.26
C ALA A 73 -7.31 14.10 0.59
N PRO A 74 -8.19 15.12 0.64
CA PRO A 74 -8.14 16.15 1.67
C PRO A 74 -7.95 15.53 3.05
N SER A 75 -7.16 16.18 3.90
CA SER A 75 -6.84 15.73 5.24
C SER A 75 -8.08 15.36 6.05
N GLU A 76 -9.18 16.08 5.85
CA GLU A 76 -10.47 15.91 6.53
C GLU A 76 -11.20 14.62 6.15
N LEU A 77 -10.88 14.02 4.99
CA LEU A 77 -11.56 12.81 4.51
C LEU A 77 -10.87 11.52 4.96
N HIS A 78 -9.60 11.60 5.39
CA HIS A 78 -8.84 10.52 6.04
C HIS A 78 -8.94 9.14 5.33
N TYR A 79 -8.85 9.11 4.00
CA TYR A 79 -8.84 7.85 3.23
C TYR A 79 -7.69 7.75 2.21
N ALA A 80 -6.72 8.66 2.28
CA ALA A 80 -5.63 8.73 1.31
C ALA A 80 -4.67 7.54 1.47
N PHE A 81 -4.29 6.90 0.37
CA PHE A 81 -3.26 5.85 0.36
C PHE A 81 -2.69 5.64 -1.04
N ALA A 82 -1.49 5.06 -1.11
CA ALA A 82 -0.83 4.71 -2.37
C ALA A 82 -0.50 3.22 -2.44
N PHE A 83 -0.69 2.64 -3.62
CA PHE A 83 -0.09 1.36 -3.98
C PHE A 83 1.37 1.57 -4.38
N LEU A 84 2.24 0.68 -3.92
CA LEU A 84 3.67 0.84 -4.05
C LEU A 84 4.21 0.08 -5.27
N PRO A 85 4.91 0.75 -6.20
CA PRO A 85 5.68 0.08 -7.23
C PRO A 85 6.79 -0.79 -6.62
N PRO A 86 7.29 -1.82 -7.33
CA PRO A 86 8.13 -2.86 -6.72
C PRO A 86 9.40 -2.31 -6.07
N ARG A 87 10.00 -1.27 -6.66
CA ARG A 87 11.19 -0.62 -6.08
C ARG A 87 10.86 0.04 -4.75
N ALA A 88 9.83 0.90 -4.72
CA ALA A 88 9.36 1.56 -3.50
C ALA A 88 8.92 0.54 -2.43
N ALA A 89 8.13 -0.46 -2.83
CA ALA A 89 7.64 -1.52 -1.95
C ALA A 89 8.77 -2.26 -1.22
N ARG A 90 9.84 -2.61 -1.95
CA ARG A 90 11.03 -3.25 -1.37
C ARG A 90 11.80 -2.31 -0.44
N GLN A 91 11.89 -1.02 -0.79
CA GLN A 91 12.55 -0.01 0.06
C GLN A 91 11.82 0.15 1.39
N VAL A 92 10.50 0.32 1.38
CA VAL A 92 9.74 0.55 2.63
C VAL A 92 9.59 -0.73 3.45
N SER A 93 9.65 -1.91 2.83
CA SER A 93 9.60 -3.19 3.56
C SER A 93 10.76 -3.35 4.56
N THR A 94 11.85 -2.59 4.44
CA THR A 94 12.94 -2.60 5.43
C THR A 94 12.52 -2.08 6.81
N LEU A 95 11.46 -1.25 6.86
CA LEU A 95 10.91 -0.67 8.08
C LEU A 95 10.14 -1.69 8.93
N LEU A 96 9.76 -2.83 8.35
CA LEU A 96 8.99 -3.85 9.05
C LEU A 96 9.78 -4.43 10.22
N ALA A 97 9.19 -4.38 11.42
CA ALA A 97 9.72 -5.02 12.60
C ALA A 97 9.51 -6.54 12.58
N ASP A 98 10.31 -7.25 13.37
CA ASP A 98 10.09 -8.66 13.70
C ASP A 98 9.82 -8.70 15.20
N GLU A 99 8.56 -8.85 15.62
CA GLU A 99 8.13 -8.62 17.01
C GLU A 99 8.83 -9.52 18.03
N ALA A 100 9.34 -10.67 17.59
CA ALA A 100 10.04 -11.61 18.44
C ALA A 100 11.52 -11.28 18.63
N ARG A 101 12.09 -10.35 17.85
CA ARG A 101 13.55 -10.18 17.74
C ARG A 101 13.98 -8.70 17.68
N PRO A 102 15.16 -8.37 18.21
CA PRO A 102 15.71 -7.02 18.10
C PRO A 102 15.90 -6.59 16.63
N PHE A 103 15.46 -5.38 16.30
CA PHE A 103 15.50 -4.85 14.93
C PHE A 103 16.92 -4.86 14.33
N ALA A 104 17.93 -4.52 15.12
CA ALA A 104 19.32 -4.49 14.66
C ALA A 104 19.85 -5.89 14.25
N GLU A 105 19.50 -6.94 14.98
CA GLU A 105 19.89 -8.32 14.67
C GLU A 105 19.21 -8.80 13.39
N VAL A 106 17.91 -8.54 13.28
CA VAL A 106 17.11 -8.85 12.08
C VAL A 106 17.68 -8.13 10.85
N ARG A 107 18.06 -6.85 11.00
CA ARG A 107 18.67 -6.07 9.93
C ARG A 107 20.00 -6.67 9.47
N ALA A 108 20.84 -7.14 10.40
CA ALA A 108 22.08 -7.84 10.05
C ALA A 108 21.79 -9.14 9.27
N GLU A 109 20.84 -9.96 9.72
CA GLU A 109 20.43 -11.17 9.00
C GLU A 109 19.88 -10.89 7.60
N ARG A 110 19.14 -9.78 7.43
CA ARG A 110 18.63 -9.33 6.13
C ARG A 110 19.77 -9.04 5.16
N ARG A 111 20.77 -8.26 5.58
CA ARG A 111 21.96 -7.94 4.75
C ARG A 111 22.74 -9.19 4.37
N GLU A 112 22.81 -10.16 5.27
CA GLU A 112 23.49 -11.44 5.02
C GLU A 112 22.66 -12.43 4.19
N GLY A 113 21.42 -12.08 3.83
CA GLY A 113 20.51 -12.95 3.08
C GLY A 113 20.02 -14.17 3.86
N ARG A 114 20.18 -14.17 5.19
CA ARG A 114 19.73 -15.27 6.08
C ARG A 114 18.29 -15.08 6.58
N TYR A 115 17.76 -13.86 6.45
CA TYR A 115 16.40 -13.54 6.86
C TYR A 115 15.36 -14.08 5.86
N THR A 116 14.36 -14.81 6.38
CA THR A 116 13.19 -15.22 5.60
C THR A 116 12.08 -14.19 5.78
N TRP A 117 11.80 -13.44 4.71
CA TRP A 117 10.72 -12.46 4.69
C TRP A 117 9.36 -13.14 4.86
N ARG A 118 8.60 -12.67 5.85
CA ARG A 118 7.22 -13.12 6.10
C ARG A 118 6.18 -12.13 5.60
N HIS A 119 6.57 -10.87 5.50
CA HIS A 119 5.72 -9.75 5.12
C HIS A 119 6.46 -8.83 4.15
N VAL A 120 5.75 -8.28 3.16
CA VAL A 120 6.24 -7.21 2.28
C VAL A 120 5.16 -6.16 2.09
N MET A 121 5.53 -4.88 2.26
CA MET A 121 4.60 -3.77 2.05
C MET A 121 4.18 -3.70 0.58
N PHE A 122 2.92 -3.37 0.33
CA PHE A 122 2.40 -3.13 -1.03
C PHE A 122 1.55 -1.87 -1.14
N ALA A 123 1.06 -1.33 -0.02
CA ALA A 123 0.33 -0.08 0.02
C ALA A 123 0.54 0.62 1.36
N GLY A 124 0.24 1.92 1.45
CA GLY A 124 0.26 2.63 2.72
C GLY A 124 -0.13 4.10 2.60
N TRP A 125 -0.23 4.75 3.76
CA TRP A 125 -0.63 6.16 3.87
C TRP A 125 0.44 7.02 4.54
N ASN A 126 1.36 6.43 5.32
CA ASN A 126 2.49 7.11 5.93
C ASN A 126 3.72 6.18 5.98
N PHE A 127 4.57 6.30 4.96
CA PHE A 127 5.73 5.42 4.81
C PHE A 127 6.96 5.85 5.62
N ALA A 128 6.95 7.04 6.24
CA ALA A 128 8.01 7.44 7.17
C ALA A 128 7.94 6.61 8.46
N ASP A 129 6.72 6.33 8.92
CA ASP A 129 6.45 5.53 10.12
C ASP A 129 6.17 4.04 9.81
N GLY A 130 6.14 3.66 8.53
CA GLY A 130 5.85 2.28 8.12
C GLY A 130 4.37 1.90 8.24
N ASP A 131 3.48 2.89 8.31
CA ASP A 131 2.05 2.68 8.34
C ASP A 131 1.50 2.32 6.96
N GLY A 132 0.71 1.25 6.91
CA GLY A 132 0.22 0.75 5.64
C GLY A 132 -0.32 -0.66 5.69
N TRP A 133 -0.09 -1.36 4.59
CA TRP A 133 -0.46 -2.75 4.43
C TRP A 133 0.67 -3.57 3.82
N ALA A 134 0.81 -4.79 4.31
CA ALA A 134 1.72 -5.79 3.77
C ALA A 134 0.98 -7.03 3.33
N PHE A 135 1.55 -7.76 2.37
CA PHE A 135 1.20 -9.15 2.14
C PHE A 135 2.05 -10.04 3.03
N GLY A 136 1.45 -11.06 3.62
CA GLY A 136 2.17 -12.07 4.36
C GLY A 136 1.37 -13.34 4.56
N VAL A 137 2.07 -14.40 4.96
CA VAL A 137 1.48 -15.72 5.16
C VAL A 137 0.72 -15.73 6.49
N ASP A 138 -0.55 -16.11 6.48
CA ASP A 138 -1.31 -16.37 7.70
C ASP A 138 -0.85 -17.70 8.33
N PRO A 139 -0.21 -17.69 9.52
CA PRO A 139 0.24 -18.91 10.17
C PRO A 139 -0.89 -19.83 10.63
N GLN A 140 -2.13 -19.33 10.70
CA GLN A 140 -3.32 -20.10 11.09
C GLN A 140 -4.07 -20.70 9.89
N ALA A 141 -3.69 -20.34 8.67
CA ALA A 141 -4.39 -20.81 7.49
C ALA A 141 -4.02 -22.27 7.13
N GLU A 142 -5.05 -23.11 6.96
CA GLU A 142 -4.86 -24.51 6.58
C GLU A 142 -4.47 -24.66 5.10
N GLY A 143 -3.42 -25.45 4.83
CA GLY A 143 -2.98 -25.77 3.47
C GLY A 143 -1.74 -24.97 3.04
N ALA A 144 -1.65 -24.65 1.74
CA ALA A 144 -0.66 -23.71 1.22
C ALA A 144 -1.34 -22.34 1.07
N PRO A 145 -1.40 -21.52 2.15
CA PRO A 145 -2.15 -20.29 2.10
C PRO A 145 -1.52 -19.28 1.15
N GLU A 146 -2.34 -18.72 0.26
CA GLU A 146 -1.96 -17.49 -0.43
C GLU A 146 -1.72 -16.38 0.60
N PRO A 147 -0.74 -15.48 0.36
CA PRO A 147 -0.53 -14.35 1.25
C PRO A 147 -1.80 -13.51 1.40
N VAL A 148 -2.10 -13.14 2.64
CA VAL A 148 -3.21 -12.25 3.01
C VAL A 148 -2.70 -10.85 3.28
N VAL A 149 -3.60 -9.88 3.37
CA VAL A 149 -3.30 -8.51 3.72
C VAL A 149 -3.19 -8.39 5.25
N TRP A 150 -2.16 -7.69 5.70
CA TRP A 150 -1.91 -7.33 7.09
C TRP A 150 -1.90 -5.82 7.26
N LEU A 151 -2.51 -5.32 8.34
CA LEU A 151 -2.41 -3.94 8.78
C LEU A 151 -1.04 -3.68 9.42
N LEU A 152 -0.44 -2.54 9.08
CA LEU A 152 0.81 -2.07 9.68
C LEU A 152 0.61 -0.74 10.39
N GLU A 153 1.11 -0.67 11.63
CA GLU A 153 1.16 0.55 12.43
C GLU A 153 2.56 0.70 13.02
N GLY A 154 3.25 1.81 12.75
CA GLY A 154 4.62 2.05 13.21
C GLY A 154 5.63 0.99 12.73
N GLY A 155 5.37 0.37 11.56
CA GLY A 155 6.16 -0.75 11.03
C GLY A 155 5.92 -2.10 11.72
N GLN A 156 4.98 -2.19 12.66
CA GLN A 156 4.58 -3.44 13.33
C GLN A 156 3.45 -4.13 12.57
N VAL A 157 3.38 -5.47 12.66
CA VAL A 157 2.34 -6.27 11.98
C VAL A 157 1.20 -6.51 12.97
N VAL A 158 0.11 -5.74 12.84
CA VAL A 158 -0.93 -5.66 13.88
C VAL A 158 -1.99 -6.76 13.73
N GLU A 159 -2.62 -6.86 12.56
CA GLU A 159 -3.70 -7.81 12.33
C GLU A 159 -3.82 -8.22 10.86
N ALA A 160 -4.34 -9.44 10.63
CA ALA A 160 -4.70 -9.92 9.30
C ALA A 160 -6.09 -9.39 8.93
N VAL A 161 -6.20 -8.70 7.80
CA VAL A 161 -7.45 -8.08 7.30
C VAL A 161 -8.03 -8.83 6.09
N GLY A 162 -7.63 -10.09 5.92
CA GLY A 162 -8.17 -11.00 4.90
C GLY A 162 -7.48 -10.93 3.53
N SER A 163 -8.12 -11.47 2.50
CA SER A 163 -7.56 -11.52 1.15
C SER A 163 -7.45 -10.13 0.51
N PHE A 164 -6.60 -10.00 -0.50
CA PHE A 164 -6.46 -8.74 -1.26
C PHE A 164 -7.80 -8.23 -1.80
N GLN A 165 -8.62 -9.10 -2.38
CA GLN A 165 -9.92 -8.71 -2.93
C GLN A 165 -10.89 -8.26 -1.85
N HIS A 166 -10.87 -8.92 -0.69
CA HIS A 166 -11.72 -8.54 0.44
C HIS A 166 -11.32 -7.17 0.97
N TRP A 167 -10.03 -6.99 1.28
CA TRP A 167 -9.48 -5.72 1.74
C TRP A 167 -9.78 -4.57 0.75
N LEU A 168 -9.57 -4.79 -0.55
CA LEU A 168 -9.83 -3.76 -1.56
C LEU A 168 -11.32 -3.43 -1.67
N ALA A 169 -12.20 -4.42 -1.53
CA ALA A 169 -13.64 -4.18 -1.49
C ALA A 169 -14.06 -3.36 -0.26
N GLU A 170 -13.49 -3.63 0.91
CA GLU A 170 -13.75 -2.85 2.12
C GLU A 170 -13.23 -1.42 2.00
N ARG A 171 -12.01 -1.21 1.51
CA ARG A 171 -11.47 0.14 1.26
C ARG A 171 -12.34 0.90 0.26
N ALA A 172 -12.77 0.26 -0.83
CA ALA A 172 -13.66 0.89 -1.80
C ALA A 172 -15.03 1.25 -1.21
N ALA A 173 -15.58 0.40 -0.34
CA ALA A 173 -16.83 0.68 0.35
C ALA A 173 -16.69 1.85 1.35
N ASP A 174 -15.59 1.93 2.10
CA ASP A 174 -15.30 3.03 3.04
C ASP A 174 -15.15 4.36 2.30
N VAL A 175 -14.31 4.41 1.26
CA VAL A 175 -14.13 5.61 0.43
C VAL A 175 -15.47 6.07 -0.15
N ARG A 176 -16.25 5.15 -0.72
CA ARG A 176 -17.58 5.48 -1.24
C ARG A 176 -18.48 6.07 -0.16
N SER A 177 -18.57 5.41 0.99
CA SER A 177 -19.43 5.86 2.10
C SER A 177 -19.05 7.27 2.57
N ARG A 178 -17.76 7.60 2.58
CA ARG A 178 -17.27 8.93 2.97
C ARG A 178 -17.62 9.98 1.94
N VAL A 179 -17.37 9.69 0.66
CA VAL A 179 -17.68 10.61 -0.46
C VAL A 179 -19.18 10.87 -0.56
N GLU A 180 -20.02 9.85 -0.44
CA GLU A 180 -21.49 9.97 -0.48
C GLU A 180 -22.06 10.73 0.73
N ALA A 181 -21.32 10.81 1.83
CA ALA A 181 -21.73 11.57 3.02
C ALA A 181 -21.38 13.06 2.93
N LEU A 182 -20.62 13.50 1.92
CA LEU A 182 -20.25 14.89 1.75
C LEU A 182 -21.40 15.73 1.20
N ASP A 183 -21.58 16.92 1.76
CA ASP A 183 -22.43 17.94 1.15
C ASP A 183 -21.70 18.66 0.00
N ALA A 184 -22.42 19.54 -0.70
CA ALA A 184 -21.89 20.25 -1.86
C ALA A 184 -20.68 21.14 -1.50
N ASP A 185 -20.66 21.74 -0.31
CA ASP A 185 -19.59 22.63 0.12
C ASP A 185 -18.32 21.84 0.47
N ALA A 186 -18.48 20.68 1.12
CA ALA A 186 -17.40 19.76 1.42
C ALA A 186 -16.82 19.12 0.14
N LEU A 187 -17.66 18.78 -0.84
CA LEU A 187 -17.21 18.31 -2.15
C LEU A 187 -16.43 19.39 -2.92
N ALA A 188 -16.90 20.63 -2.89
CA ALA A 188 -16.20 21.73 -3.53
C ALA A 188 -14.83 22.00 -2.90
N GLN A 189 -14.74 21.93 -1.56
CA GLN A 189 -13.47 22.02 -0.84
C GLN A 189 -12.54 20.86 -1.19
N ALA A 190 -13.06 19.64 -1.24
CA ALA A 190 -12.29 18.46 -1.60
C ALA A 190 -11.75 18.52 -3.03
N ALA A 191 -12.56 18.97 -3.98
CA ALA A 191 -12.16 19.13 -5.38
C ALA A 191 -11.13 20.25 -5.58
N ALA A 192 -11.17 21.30 -4.75
CA ALA A 192 -10.21 22.41 -4.79
C ALA A 192 -8.87 22.10 -4.09
N TRP A 193 -8.74 20.94 -3.43
CA TRP A 193 -7.54 20.57 -2.72
C TRP A 193 -6.46 20.10 -3.70
N GLU A 194 -5.41 20.93 -3.85
CA GLU A 194 -4.17 20.61 -4.56
C GLU A 194 -3.16 19.99 -3.61
N GLY A 195 -3.53 18.87 -2.98
CA GLY A 195 -2.66 18.22 -2.03
C GLY A 195 -1.49 17.51 -2.66
N ASP A 196 -0.30 17.81 -2.15
CA ASP A 196 0.92 17.08 -2.45
C ASP A 196 1.02 15.86 -1.54
N TYR A 197 1.09 14.64 -2.11
CA TYR A 197 1.51 13.47 -1.35
C TYR A 197 3.04 13.51 -1.21
N ALA A 198 3.51 14.44 -0.39
CA ALA A 198 4.90 14.56 -0.03
C ALA A 198 5.04 15.19 1.36
N TYR A 199 4.81 14.40 2.41
CA TYR A 199 5.88 14.35 3.42
C TYR A 199 7.06 13.72 2.69
N GLY A 200 7.81 14.58 1.99
CA GLY A 200 8.88 14.15 1.12
C GLY A 200 9.98 13.44 1.91
N PRO A 201 11.09 13.09 1.25
CA PRO A 201 12.26 12.48 1.89
C PRO A 201 12.98 13.39 2.91
N GLN A 202 12.34 14.49 3.32
CA GLN A 202 12.85 15.57 4.16
C GLN A 202 12.88 15.21 5.65
N ASP A 203 12.15 14.17 6.08
CA ASP A 203 12.17 13.72 7.48
C ASP A 203 13.17 12.57 7.76
N LEU A 204 14.00 12.19 6.77
CA LEU A 204 15.04 11.16 6.96
C LEU A 204 16.42 11.70 7.35
N GLU A 205 16.57 13.01 7.62
CA GLU A 205 17.79 13.53 8.28
C GLU A 205 17.99 12.96 9.71
N GLY A 206 17.06 12.14 10.22
CA GLY A 206 17.15 11.49 11.53
C GLY A 206 17.56 10.02 11.55
N PHE A 207 17.67 9.33 10.40
CA PHE A 207 18.01 7.89 10.35
C PHE A 207 19.41 7.64 9.74
N ASP A 208 20.39 8.42 10.19
CA ASP A 208 21.80 8.10 9.99
C ASP A 208 22.31 7.28 11.19
N GLY A 209 22.50 5.96 10.99
CA GLY A 209 23.26 5.08 11.90
C GLY A 209 22.55 3.80 12.32
#